data_AF-G7GGJ5-F1
#
_entry.id   AF-G7GGJ5-F1
#
_cell.length_a   1.000
_cell.length_b   1.000
_cell.length_c   1.000
_cell.angle_alpha   90.00
_cell.angle_beta   90.00
_cell.angle_gamma   90.00
#
_symmetry.space_group_name_H-M   'P 1'
#
loop_
_entity.id
_entity.type
_entity.pdbx_description
1 polymer ?
#
loop_
_entity_poly.entity_id
_entity_poly.type
_entity_poly.pdbx_seq_one_letter_code
_entity_poly.pdbx_strand_id
1 'polypeptide(L)'
;MFITKELNSIIQLFNGVAPSQAVQEQLQFEYVNLEATLLRAKVLRDFSKDQVAYIAQAKIDENDNNLGYLFAPFIIANLNQPVIYSTPVSMSVLSILNQYYQAEKNLNLRIEEVIQSLKLHIDLVDQVNTEQDFLFSRLIKALCRADVSQIFLITHLTLDIQQLKQLQKYLNVEIFVIKADRSENLIQDEMIHLRKLLFKNKDEMHKEVCGLYSNLNANLVSQTGNFNHSQAKHLIEDMFYSEHIFEKLSVYAEYLQTRIQNGASYKALSIA
;
A
#
# COMPACT_ATOMS: atom_id res chain seq x y z
N MET A 1 -10.11 -4.18 23.78
CA MET A 1 -9.42 -5.43 23.39
C MET A 1 -10.44 -6.53 23.15
N PHE A 2 -10.15 -7.53 22.32
CA PHE A 2 -11.16 -8.44 21.75
C PHE A 2 -11.62 -9.54 22.74
N ILE A 3 -12.91 -9.87 22.69
CA ILE A 3 -13.50 -10.97 23.46
C ILE A 3 -13.06 -12.31 22.86
N THR A 4 -13.09 -12.41 21.52
CA THR A 4 -12.57 -13.55 20.78
C THR A 4 -11.05 -13.66 20.96
N LYS A 5 -10.61 -14.80 21.51
CA LYS A 5 -9.21 -15.01 21.90
C LYS A 5 -8.25 -14.93 20.72
N GLU A 6 -8.64 -15.47 19.58
CA GLU A 6 -7.83 -15.53 18.36
C GLU A 6 -7.58 -14.14 17.77
N LEU A 7 -8.49 -13.18 17.96
CA LEU A 7 -8.28 -11.80 17.50
C LEU A 7 -7.24 -11.07 18.36
N ASN A 8 -6.97 -11.53 19.57
CA ASN A 8 -5.88 -10.96 20.38
C ASN A 8 -4.50 -11.27 19.79
N SER A 9 -4.38 -12.24 18.87
CA SER A 9 -3.15 -12.45 18.07
C SER A 9 -2.77 -11.21 17.25
N ILE A 10 -3.71 -10.31 16.92
CA ILE A 10 -3.40 -9.04 16.24
C ILE A 10 -2.53 -8.14 17.12
N ILE A 11 -2.76 -8.12 18.43
CA ILE A 11 -1.96 -7.31 19.36
C ILE A 11 -0.65 -8.02 19.68
N GLN A 12 -0.70 -9.35 19.86
CA GLN A 12 0.51 -10.14 20.12
C GLN A 12 1.48 -10.13 18.94
N LEU A 13 0.99 -9.93 17.70
CA LEU A 13 1.82 -9.73 16.51
C LEU A 13 2.87 -8.61 16.70
N PHE A 14 2.49 -7.55 17.41
CA PHE A 14 3.35 -6.41 17.74
C PHE A 14 3.98 -6.56 19.13
N ASN A 15 4.41 -7.78 19.48
CA ASN A 15 5.06 -8.11 20.75
C ASN A 15 4.23 -7.78 22.00
N GLY A 16 2.90 -7.82 21.86
CA GLY A 16 1.96 -7.52 22.94
C GLY A 16 1.84 -6.03 23.29
N VAL A 17 2.48 -5.15 22.51
CA VAL A 17 2.36 -3.70 22.68
C VAL A 17 1.03 -3.26 22.08
N ALA A 18 0.14 -2.70 22.91
CA ALA A 18 -1.12 -2.14 22.43
C ALA A 18 -0.89 -0.90 21.54
N PRO A 19 -1.75 -0.65 20.54
CA PRO A 19 -1.70 0.61 19.80
C PRO A 19 -2.00 1.79 20.73
N SER A 20 -1.59 2.99 20.35
CA SER A 20 -1.85 4.20 21.12
C SER A 20 -3.36 4.46 21.31
N GLN A 21 -3.69 5.24 22.35
CA GLN A 21 -5.08 5.59 22.64
C GLN A 21 -5.76 6.27 21.44
N ALA A 22 -5.05 7.15 20.72
CA ALA A 22 -5.57 7.80 19.51
C ALA A 22 -6.00 6.79 18.44
N VAL A 23 -5.20 5.75 18.18
CA VAL A 23 -5.58 4.68 17.23
C VAL A 23 -6.77 3.88 17.75
N GLN A 24 -6.82 3.59 19.05
CA GLN A 24 -7.95 2.86 19.64
C GLN A 24 -9.26 3.65 19.50
N GLU A 25 -9.24 4.96 19.77
CA GLU A 25 -10.39 5.85 19.63
C GLU A 25 -10.80 6.00 18.17
N GLN A 26 -9.83 6.16 17.26
CA GLN A 26 -10.09 6.21 15.82
C GLN A 26 -10.80 4.95 15.33
N LEU A 27 -10.33 3.76 15.73
CA LEU A 27 -10.94 2.49 15.35
C LEU A 27 -12.34 2.32 15.95
N GLN A 28 -12.59 2.81 17.16
CA GLN A 28 -13.94 2.79 17.76
C GLN A 28 -14.90 3.73 17.03
N PHE A 29 -14.40 4.87 16.54
CA PHE A 29 -15.19 5.80 15.74
C PHE A 29 -15.50 5.25 14.34
N GLU A 30 -14.52 4.61 13.70
CA GLU A 30 -14.66 4.04 12.35
C GLU A 30 -15.54 2.78 12.34
N TYR A 31 -15.46 1.95 13.38
CA TYR A 31 -16.17 0.68 13.48
C TYR A 31 -17.09 0.63 14.70
N VAL A 32 -18.41 0.70 14.46
CA VAL A 32 -19.45 0.53 15.51
C VAL A 32 -19.21 -0.73 16.35
N ASN A 33 -18.80 -1.82 15.70
CA ASN A 33 -18.30 -3.01 16.38
C ASN A 33 -17.17 -3.63 15.54
N LEU A 34 -15.93 -3.34 15.91
CA LEU A 34 -14.74 -3.81 15.20
C LEU A 34 -14.66 -5.34 15.18
N GLU A 35 -14.94 -6.00 16.31
CA GLU A 35 -14.88 -7.46 16.43
C GLU A 35 -15.87 -8.13 15.48
N ALA A 36 -17.13 -7.68 15.48
CA ALA A 36 -18.15 -8.20 14.56
C ALA A 36 -17.78 -7.95 13.09
N THR A 37 -17.17 -6.81 12.79
CA THR A 37 -16.70 -6.48 11.43
C THR A 37 -15.60 -7.44 10.97
N LEU A 38 -14.59 -7.70 11.80
CA LEU A 38 -13.52 -8.66 11.50
C LEU A 38 -14.06 -10.08 11.27
N LEU A 39 -14.96 -10.55 12.14
CA LEU A 39 -15.56 -11.88 12.02
C LEU A 39 -16.46 -12.00 10.79
N ARG A 40 -17.21 -10.94 10.46
CA ARG A 40 -18.01 -10.89 9.24
C ARG A 40 -17.12 -10.91 7.99
N ALA A 41 -16.05 -10.11 7.97
CA ALA A 41 -15.11 -10.07 6.86
C ALA A 41 -14.47 -11.44 6.62
N LYS A 42 -14.04 -12.13 7.70
CA LYS A 42 -13.58 -13.52 7.65
C LYS A 42 -14.58 -14.43 6.93
N VAL A 43 -15.85 -14.43 7.34
CA VAL A 43 -16.87 -15.32 6.75
C VAL A 43 -17.12 -14.96 5.29
N LEU A 44 -17.17 -13.66 4.96
CA LEU A 44 -17.49 -13.20 3.60
C LEU A 44 -16.32 -13.36 2.62
N ARG A 45 -15.08 -13.46 3.11
CA ARG A 45 -13.88 -13.62 2.28
C ARG A 45 -13.91 -14.86 1.41
N ASP A 46 -14.44 -15.97 1.94
CA ASP A 46 -14.61 -17.24 1.22
C ASP A 46 -15.58 -17.14 0.04
N PHE A 47 -16.46 -16.14 0.06
CA PHE A 47 -17.46 -15.89 -0.98
C PHE A 47 -17.07 -14.72 -1.89
N SER A 48 -15.94 -14.05 -1.62
CA SER A 48 -15.51 -12.92 -2.42
C SER A 48 -15.02 -13.38 -3.78
N LYS A 49 -15.63 -12.82 -4.84
CA LYS A 49 -15.15 -13.00 -6.21
C LYS A 49 -13.92 -12.14 -6.49
N ASP A 50 -13.79 -11.02 -5.78
CA ASP A 50 -12.65 -10.13 -5.88
C ASP A 50 -11.55 -10.60 -4.91
N GLN A 51 -10.30 -10.49 -5.38
CA GLN A 51 -9.11 -10.93 -4.66
C GLN A 51 -8.14 -9.74 -4.64
N VAL A 52 -8.34 -8.84 -3.68
CA VAL A 52 -7.60 -7.59 -3.54
C VAL A 52 -6.35 -7.82 -2.71
N ALA A 53 -5.21 -7.35 -3.22
CA ALA A 53 -3.98 -7.23 -2.44
C ALA A 53 -3.99 -5.92 -1.64
N TYR A 54 -3.64 -5.98 -0.37
CA TYR A 54 -3.45 -4.79 0.46
C TYR A 54 -1.97 -4.66 0.83
N ILE A 55 -1.36 -3.52 0.58
CA ILE A 55 0.03 -3.23 0.93
C ILE A 55 0.03 -2.12 1.97
N ALA A 56 0.52 -2.42 3.17
CA ALA A 56 0.81 -1.44 4.20
C ALA A 56 2.32 -1.27 4.30
N GLN A 57 2.81 -0.11 3.88
CA GLN A 57 4.22 0.22 3.90
C GLN A 57 4.52 1.22 5.01
N ALA A 58 5.46 0.87 5.88
CA ALA A 58 6.04 1.78 6.86
C ALA A 58 6.59 3.05 6.18
N LYS A 59 6.76 4.11 6.96
CA LYS A 59 7.19 5.41 6.45
C LYS A 59 8.45 5.26 5.59
N ILE A 60 8.39 5.80 4.36
CA ILE A 60 9.54 5.93 3.47
C ILE A 60 10.26 7.21 3.89
N ASP A 61 11.44 7.06 4.50
CA ASP A 61 12.29 8.19 4.84
C ASP A 61 13.04 8.72 3.60
N GLU A 62 13.72 9.85 3.77
CA GLU A 62 14.46 10.49 2.68
C GLU A 62 15.63 9.60 2.23
N ASN A 63 15.82 9.46 0.92
CA ASN A 63 16.87 8.62 0.33
C ASN A 63 16.77 7.18 0.85
N ASP A 64 15.55 6.64 0.87
CA ASP A 64 15.28 5.26 1.25
C ASP A 64 15.03 4.39 0.00
N ASN A 65 15.75 3.27 -0.12
CA ASN A 65 15.53 2.27 -1.16
C ASN A 65 14.09 1.77 -1.20
N ASN A 66 13.39 1.73 -0.05
CA ASN A 66 12.00 1.33 0.05
C ASN A 66 11.05 2.25 -0.74
N LEU A 67 11.50 3.42 -1.22
CA LEU A 67 10.77 4.25 -2.19
C LEU A 67 10.37 3.45 -3.44
N GLY A 68 11.15 2.44 -3.82
CA GLY A 68 10.81 1.56 -4.95
C GLY A 68 9.44 0.87 -4.81
N TYR A 69 8.99 0.59 -3.60
CA TYR A 69 7.67 -0.01 -3.36
C TYR A 69 6.50 0.94 -3.61
N LEU A 70 6.73 2.25 -3.75
CA LEU A 70 5.71 3.21 -4.20
C LEU A 70 5.17 2.84 -5.60
N PHE A 71 5.97 2.13 -6.40
CA PHE A 71 5.57 1.67 -7.73
C PHE A 71 4.77 0.35 -7.73
N ALA A 72 4.75 -0.37 -6.61
CA ALA A 72 4.02 -1.63 -6.46
C ALA A 72 2.55 -1.58 -6.91
N PRO A 73 1.73 -0.58 -6.49
CA PRO A 73 0.34 -0.53 -6.92
C PRO A 73 0.16 -0.42 -8.44
N PHE A 74 1.05 0.30 -9.13
CA PHE A 74 0.98 0.43 -10.59
C PHE A 74 1.40 -0.86 -11.31
N ILE A 75 2.43 -1.52 -10.79
CA ILE A 75 2.90 -2.83 -11.28
C ILE A 75 1.79 -3.88 -11.15
N ILE A 76 1.22 -4.03 -9.95
CA ILE A 76 0.18 -5.03 -9.68
C ILE A 76 -1.10 -4.74 -10.49
N ALA A 77 -1.48 -3.47 -10.63
CA ALA A 77 -2.62 -3.10 -11.43
C ALA A 77 -2.39 -3.26 -12.95
N ASN A 78 -1.14 -3.19 -13.44
CA ASN A 78 -0.79 -3.57 -14.81
C ASN A 78 -0.89 -5.08 -15.05
N LEU A 79 -0.74 -5.90 -13.99
CA LEU A 79 -1.07 -7.33 -14.01
C LEU A 79 -2.57 -7.61 -13.90
N ASN A 80 -3.41 -6.57 -13.97
CA ASN A 80 -4.86 -6.63 -13.81
C ASN A 80 -5.31 -7.19 -12.46
N GLN A 81 -4.46 -7.07 -11.44
CA GLN A 81 -4.78 -7.46 -10.07
C GLN A 81 -5.19 -6.23 -9.26
N PRO A 82 -6.32 -6.25 -8.54
CA PRO A 82 -6.74 -5.12 -7.73
C PRO A 82 -5.85 -4.97 -6.50
N VAL A 83 -5.41 -3.74 -6.22
CA VAL A 83 -4.50 -3.45 -5.11
C VAL A 83 -4.86 -2.16 -4.37
N ILE A 84 -4.74 -2.19 -3.04
CA ILE A 84 -4.74 -1.01 -2.19
C ILE A 84 -3.35 -0.87 -1.62
N TYR A 85 -2.73 0.29 -1.79
CA TYR A 85 -1.43 0.62 -1.25
C TYR A 85 -1.57 1.76 -0.26
N SER A 86 -1.02 1.61 0.93
CA SER A 86 -1.06 2.63 1.96
C SER A 86 0.33 2.84 2.57
N THR A 87 0.70 4.11 2.75
CA THR A 87 1.95 4.55 3.38
C THR A 87 1.69 5.88 4.09
N PRO A 88 2.43 6.20 5.17
CA PRO A 88 2.46 7.56 5.69
C PRO A 88 2.95 8.55 4.63
N VAL A 89 2.47 9.79 4.70
CA VAL A 89 2.98 10.89 3.87
C VAL A 89 4.45 11.15 4.20
N SER A 90 5.29 11.29 3.16
CA SER A 90 6.67 11.74 3.27
C SER A 90 7.06 12.61 2.07
N MET A 91 8.14 13.38 2.20
CA MET A 91 8.63 14.23 1.11
C MET A 91 9.02 13.43 -0.13
N SER A 92 9.64 12.27 0.03
CA SER A 92 10.02 11.37 -1.06
C SER A 92 8.81 10.81 -1.81
N VAL A 93 7.73 10.50 -1.09
CA VAL A 93 6.48 10.06 -1.72
C VAL A 93 5.82 11.21 -2.49
N LEU A 94 5.74 12.39 -1.86
CA LEU A 94 5.13 13.56 -2.49
C LEU A 94 5.95 14.07 -3.68
N SER A 95 7.28 14.01 -3.64
CA SER A 95 8.14 14.46 -4.76
C SER A 95 7.89 13.66 -6.04
N ILE A 96 7.43 12.41 -5.92
CA ILE A 96 7.02 11.58 -7.05
C ILE A 96 5.57 11.87 -7.45
N LEU A 97 4.62 11.73 -6.53
CA LEU A 97 3.19 11.78 -6.86
C LEU A 97 2.71 13.19 -7.25
N ASN A 98 3.28 14.24 -6.63
CA ASN A 98 2.90 15.63 -6.91
C ASN A 98 3.33 16.15 -8.29
N GLN A 99 4.12 15.37 -9.03
CA GLN A 99 4.38 15.65 -10.44
C GLN A 99 3.15 15.37 -11.32
N TYR A 100 2.17 14.61 -10.83
CA TYR A 100 1.02 14.15 -11.62
C TYR A 100 -0.33 14.63 -11.08
N TYR A 101 -0.52 14.71 -9.76
CA TYR A 101 -1.75 15.20 -9.13
C TYR A 101 -1.45 15.74 -7.73
N GLN A 102 -2.36 16.51 -7.13
CA GLN A 102 -2.17 17.05 -5.77
C GLN A 102 -2.38 15.94 -4.72
N ALA A 103 -1.34 15.16 -4.41
CA ALA A 103 -1.44 13.93 -3.63
C ALA A 103 -1.68 14.17 -2.13
N GLU A 104 -1.29 15.35 -1.62
CA GLU A 104 -1.57 15.77 -0.25
C GLU A 104 -3.05 16.10 0.00
N LYS A 105 -3.88 16.20 -1.05
CA LYS A 105 -5.29 16.50 -0.88
C LYS A 105 -6.08 15.25 -0.52
N ASN A 106 -6.61 15.25 0.70
CA ASN A 106 -7.59 14.25 1.14
C ASN A 106 -8.86 14.32 0.30
N LEU A 107 -9.14 13.24 -0.43
CA LEU A 107 -10.34 13.04 -1.22
C LEU A 107 -11.23 12.00 -0.56
N ASN A 108 -12.53 12.33 -0.43
CA ASN A 108 -13.51 11.32 -0.04
C ASN A 108 -13.87 10.47 -1.27
N LEU A 109 -13.08 9.42 -1.52
CA LEU A 109 -13.28 8.49 -2.63
C LEU A 109 -14.00 7.24 -2.16
N ARG A 110 -14.93 6.74 -2.99
CA ARG A 110 -15.46 5.38 -2.85
C ARG A 110 -14.42 4.42 -3.37
N ILE A 111 -13.65 3.84 -2.44
CA ILE A 111 -12.50 2.98 -2.75
C ILE A 111 -12.91 1.82 -3.69
N GLU A 112 -14.10 1.26 -3.50
CA GLU A 112 -14.64 0.16 -4.31
C GLU A 112 -14.79 0.56 -5.78
N GLU A 113 -15.31 1.77 -6.07
CA GLU A 113 -15.46 2.27 -7.44
C GLU A 113 -14.10 2.50 -8.11
N VAL A 114 -13.13 3.02 -7.34
CA VAL A 114 -11.76 3.28 -7.83
C VAL A 114 -11.06 1.96 -8.16
N ILE A 115 -11.13 0.96 -7.27
CA ILE A 115 -10.54 -0.36 -7.51
C ILE A 115 -11.22 -1.06 -8.69
N GLN A 116 -12.54 -1.00 -8.81
CA GLN A 116 -13.25 -1.60 -9.94
C GLN A 116 -12.81 -1.01 -11.28
N SER A 117 -12.60 0.32 -11.33
CA SER A 117 -12.28 1.04 -12.55
C SER A 117 -10.78 0.99 -12.91
N LEU A 118 -9.91 1.16 -11.92
CA LEU A 118 -8.46 1.37 -12.14
C LEU A 118 -7.60 0.21 -11.65
N LYS A 119 -8.17 -0.71 -10.85
CA LYS A 119 -7.46 -1.79 -10.15
C LYS A 119 -6.43 -1.31 -9.14
N LEU A 120 -6.37 -0.02 -8.82
CA LEU A 120 -5.48 0.49 -7.79
C LEU A 120 -6.08 1.62 -6.98
N HIS A 121 -5.71 1.68 -5.71
CA HIS A 121 -5.96 2.82 -4.82
C HIS A 121 -4.74 3.09 -3.94
N ILE A 122 -4.32 4.35 -3.88
CA ILE A 122 -3.23 4.84 -3.01
C ILE A 122 -3.85 5.64 -1.86
N ASP A 123 -3.60 5.19 -0.63
CA ASP A 123 -4.07 5.75 0.64
C ASP A 123 -2.87 6.35 1.40
N LEU A 124 -2.62 7.65 1.20
CA LEU A 124 -1.58 8.38 1.91
C LEU A 124 -2.10 8.83 3.28
N VAL A 125 -1.43 8.40 4.35
CA VAL A 125 -1.91 8.65 5.71
C VAL A 125 -1.15 9.81 6.35
N ASP A 126 -1.88 10.86 6.69
CA ASP A 126 -1.38 11.98 7.49
C ASP A 126 -1.27 11.60 8.97
N GLN A 127 -0.41 12.31 9.72
CA GLN A 127 -0.39 12.29 11.20
C GLN A 127 -0.22 10.89 11.83
N VAL A 128 0.84 10.19 11.42
CA VAL A 128 1.22 8.91 12.02
C VAL A 128 2.11 9.12 13.25
N ASN A 129 1.66 8.65 14.41
CA ASN A 129 2.42 8.75 15.66
C ASN A 129 3.63 7.82 15.68
N THR A 130 3.43 6.54 15.33
CA THR A 130 4.48 5.52 15.31
C THR A 130 4.26 4.55 14.15
N GLU A 131 5.32 3.89 13.70
CA GLU A 131 5.23 2.83 12.69
C GLU A 131 4.26 1.72 13.13
N GLN A 132 4.29 1.34 14.41
CA GLN A 132 3.39 0.34 14.98
C GLN A 132 1.92 0.77 14.89
N ASP A 133 1.61 2.01 15.26
CA ASP A 133 0.25 2.55 15.19
C ASP A 133 -0.28 2.55 13.76
N PHE A 134 0.55 2.98 12.81
CA PHE A 134 0.21 2.94 11.39
C PHE A 134 -0.08 1.51 10.94
N LEU A 135 0.87 0.59 11.13
CA LEU A 135 0.72 -0.80 10.68
C LEU A 135 -0.45 -1.50 11.35
N PHE A 136 -0.67 -1.27 12.65
CA PHE A 136 -1.81 -1.81 13.37
C PHE A 136 -3.13 -1.33 12.74
N SER A 137 -3.27 -0.01 12.52
CA SER A 137 -4.48 0.55 11.92
C SER A 137 -4.72 0.04 10.50
N ARG A 138 -3.67 -0.07 9.67
CA ARG A 138 -3.79 -0.54 8.28
C ARG A 138 -4.08 -2.03 8.21
N LEU A 139 -3.46 -2.83 9.08
CA LEU A 139 -3.77 -4.25 9.20
C LEU A 139 -5.24 -4.45 9.60
N ILE A 140 -5.74 -3.71 10.59
CA ILE A 140 -7.16 -3.77 10.97
C ILE A 140 -8.07 -3.39 9.79
N LYS A 141 -7.79 -2.28 9.11
CA LYS A 141 -8.56 -1.81 7.94
C LYS A 141 -8.59 -2.87 6.84
N ALA A 142 -7.45 -3.50 6.55
CA ALA A 142 -7.34 -4.58 5.56
C ALA A 142 -8.12 -5.83 5.99
N LEU A 143 -8.00 -6.25 7.25
CA LEU A 143 -8.69 -7.44 7.77
C LEU A 143 -10.21 -7.27 7.83
N CYS A 144 -10.70 -6.04 7.97
CA CYS A 144 -12.13 -5.70 7.92
C CYS A 144 -12.72 -5.73 6.51
N ARG A 145 -11.88 -5.81 5.46
CA ARG A 145 -12.32 -5.95 4.08
C ARG A 145 -12.46 -7.42 3.70
N ALA A 146 -13.65 -7.79 3.23
CA ALA A 146 -13.93 -9.16 2.78
C ALA A 146 -13.31 -9.49 1.41
N ASP A 147 -13.05 -8.47 0.59
CA ASP A 147 -12.43 -8.62 -0.74
C ASP A 147 -10.90 -8.76 -0.69
N VAL A 148 -10.28 -8.48 0.46
CA VAL A 148 -8.84 -8.61 0.65
C VAL A 148 -8.47 -10.07 0.94
N SER A 149 -7.60 -10.63 0.11
CA SER A 149 -7.10 -12.00 0.27
C SER A 149 -5.61 -12.09 0.62
N GLN A 150 -4.84 -11.07 0.24
CA GLN A 150 -3.41 -10.98 0.55
C GLN A 150 -3.10 -9.62 1.18
N ILE A 151 -2.28 -9.63 2.22
CA ILE A 151 -1.80 -8.44 2.92
C ILE A 151 -0.27 -8.47 2.93
N PHE A 152 0.36 -7.38 2.52
CA PHE A 152 1.80 -7.19 2.58
C PHE A 152 2.10 -6.12 3.62
N LEU A 153 2.93 -6.47 4.60
CA LEU A 153 3.44 -5.55 5.61
C LEU A 153 4.91 -5.29 5.30
N ILE A 154 5.20 -4.12 4.71
CA ILE A 154 6.58 -3.66 4.45
C ILE A 154 7.01 -2.83 5.65
N THR A 155 7.90 -3.36 6.49
CA THR A 155 8.14 -2.79 7.83
C THR A 155 9.55 -3.01 8.34
N HIS A 156 10.02 -2.10 9.20
CA HIS A 156 11.25 -2.24 9.97
C HIS A 156 11.04 -2.97 11.30
N LEU A 157 9.78 -3.16 11.72
CA LEU A 157 9.44 -3.84 12.96
C LEU A 157 9.68 -5.35 12.84
N THR A 158 10.16 -5.94 13.94
CA THR A 158 10.13 -7.39 14.11
C THR A 158 8.75 -7.80 14.58
N LEU A 159 8.04 -8.55 13.75
CA LEU A 159 6.70 -9.08 14.06
C LEU A 159 6.77 -10.54 14.53
N ASP A 160 5.89 -10.93 15.43
CA ASP A 160 5.79 -12.31 15.90
C ASP A 160 5.20 -13.21 14.81
N ILE A 161 6.06 -14.03 14.20
CA ILE A 161 5.70 -14.93 13.10
C ILE A 161 4.73 -16.05 13.54
N GLN A 162 4.77 -16.48 14.80
CA GLN A 162 3.82 -17.48 15.29
C GLN A 162 2.41 -16.88 15.37
N GLN A 163 2.30 -15.67 15.92
CA GLN A 163 1.03 -14.94 15.99
C GLN A 163 0.50 -14.60 14.60
N LEU A 164 1.38 -14.21 13.67
CA LEU A 164 1.04 -13.97 12.27
C LEU A 164 0.43 -15.22 11.62
N LYS A 165 1.02 -16.40 11.80
CA LYS A 165 0.48 -17.66 11.25
C LYS A 165 -0.88 -18.04 11.87
N GLN A 166 -1.04 -17.83 13.18
CA GLN A 166 -2.31 -18.04 13.85
C GLN A 166 -3.40 -17.11 13.30
N LEU A 167 -3.07 -15.83 13.12
CA LEU A 167 -3.98 -14.82 12.59
C LEU A 167 -4.41 -15.14 11.15
N GLN A 168 -3.46 -15.47 10.27
CA GLN A 168 -3.73 -15.87 8.88
C GLN A 168 -4.71 -17.04 8.81
N LYS A 169 -4.41 -18.13 9.54
CA LYS A 169 -5.28 -19.31 9.60
C LYS A 169 -6.65 -18.97 10.14
N TYR A 170 -6.72 -18.14 11.18
CA TYR A 170 -7.99 -17.81 11.81
C TYR A 170 -8.88 -16.95 10.92
N LEU A 171 -8.32 -15.95 10.24
CA LEU A 171 -9.08 -15.01 9.40
C LEU A 171 -9.19 -15.44 7.93
N ASN A 172 -8.56 -16.53 7.53
CA ASN A 172 -8.49 -17.00 6.14
C ASN A 172 -7.94 -15.94 5.17
N VAL A 173 -6.79 -15.38 5.50
CA VAL A 173 -6.11 -14.35 4.71
C VAL A 173 -4.61 -14.64 4.70
N GLU A 174 -3.93 -14.37 3.61
CA GLU A 174 -2.47 -14.48 3.54
C GLU A 174 -1.84 -13.15 3.96
N ILE A 175 -0.84 -13.20 4.84
CA ILE A 175 -0.10 -12.03 5.32
C ILE A 175 1.39 -12.29 5.15
N PHE A 176 2.02 -11.48 4.31
CA PHE A 176 3.44 -11.52 4.03
C PHE A 176 4.14 -10.35 4.71
N VAL A 177 5.24 -10.61 5.39
CA VAL A 177 6.07 -9.58 6.00
C VAL A 177 7.32 -9.40 5.15
N ILE A 178 7.52 -8.19 4.66
CA ILE A 178 8.71 -7.79 3.92
C ILE A 178 9.50 -6.87 4.82
N LYS A 179 10.73 -7.27 5.14
CA LYS A 179 11.62 -6.44 5.95
C LYS A 179 12.07 -5.23 5.13
N ALA A 180 11.69 -4.05 5.55
CA ALA A 180 12.17 -2.79 5.00
C ALA A 180 13.62 -2.56 5.47
N ASP A 181 14.53 -2.35 4.52
CA ASP A 181 15.93 -2.06 4.83
C ASP A 181 16.05 -0.62 5.36
N ARG A 182 16.99 -0.38 6.28
CA ARG A 182 17.36 0.97 6.74
C ARG A 182 18.72 1.40 6.20
N SER A 183 19.32 0.61 5.31
CA SER A 183 20.54 0.99 4.61
C SER A 183 20.32 2.32 3.88
N GLU A 184 21.23 3.28 4.06
CA GLU A 184 21.24 4.50 3.26
C GLU A 184 21.21 4.14 1.77
N ASN A 185 20.33 4.79 1.01
CA ASN A 185 20.28 4.63 -0.44
C ASN A 185 21.58 5.14 -1.05
N LEU A 186 22.09 4.43 -2.05
CA LEU A 186 23.24 4.85 -2.84
C LEU A 186 22.91 6.11 -3.67
N ILE A 187 21.61 6.39 -3.89
CA ILE A 187 21.10 7.40 -4.80
C ILE A 187 20.16 8.34 -4.05
N GLN A 188 20.39 9.63 -4.15
CA GLN A 188 19.54 10.65 -3.53
C GLN A 188 18.23 10.80 -4.31
N ASP A 189 17.11 10.99 -3.62
CA ASP A 189 15.78 11.10 -4.21
C ASP A 189 15.71 12.24 -5.25
N GLU A 190 16.41 13.35 -4.99
CA GLU A 190 16.49 14.51 -5.89
C GLU A 190 17.16 14.20 -7.23
N MET A 191 18.01 13.17 -7.29
CA MET A 191 18.69 12.75 -8.50
C MET A 191 17.79 11.88 -9.40
N ILE A 192 16.70 11.34 -8.85
CA ILE A 192 15.79 10.43 -9.58
C ILE A 192 14.88 11.25 -10.50
N HIS A 193 15.22 11.29 -11.78
CA HIS A 193 14.37 11.91 -12.79
C HIS A 193 13.33 10.90 -13.30
N LEU A 194 12.05 11.10 -12.96
CA LEU A 194 10.98 10.18 -13.34
C LEU A 194 10.88 9.91 -14.84
N ARG A 195 11.12 10.93 -15.69
CA ARG A 195 11.15 10.73 -17.14
C ARG A 195 12.25 9.76 -17.58
N LYS A 196 13.41 9.76 -16.92
CA LYS A 196 14.46 8.77 -17.21
C LYS A 196 14.12 7.42 -16.56
N LEU A 197 13.57 7.42 -15.34
CA LEU A 197 13.22 6.19 -14.63
C LEU A 197 12.08 5.40 -15.30
N LEU A 198 11.08 6.06 -15.89
CA LEU A 198 9.86 5.39 -16.38
C LEU A 198 9.79 5.24 -17.91
N PHE A 199 10.77 5.76 -18.66
CA PHE A 199 10.80 5.68 -20.14
C PHE A 199 12.00 4.86 -20.63
N LYS A 200 11.94 4.45 -21.91
CA LYS A 200 12.91 3.55 -22.52
C LYS A 200 14.38 3.99 -22.41
N ASN A 201 14.67 5.28 -22.54
CA ASN A 201 16.04 5.79 -22.57
C ASN A 201 16.52 6.17 -21.15
N LYS A 202 17.43 5.34 -20.60
CA LYS A 202 18.00 5.52 -19.26
C LYS A 202 19.52 5.72 -19.32
N ASP A 203 20.04 6.61 -18.47
CA ASP A 203 21.48 6.62 -18.14
C ASP A 203 21.81 5.51 -17.15
N GLU A 204 23.10 5.25 -16.90
CA GLU A 204 23.54 4.14 -16.05
C GLU A 204 22.93 4.19 -14.65
N MET A 205 22.83 5.37 -14.04
CA MET A 205 22.22 5.53 -12.72
C MET A 205 20.74 5.10 -12.74
N HIS A 206 19.96 5.53 -13.74
CA HIS A 206 18.55 5.13 -13.82
C HIS A 206 18.36 3.65 -14.19
N LYS A 207 19.34 2.99 -14.83
CA LYS A 207 19.34 1.54 -15.00
C LYS A 207 19.54 0.83 -13.66
N GLU A 208 20.45 1.32 -12.82
CA GLU A 208 20.68 0.78 -11.47
C GLU A 208 19.44 0.95 -10.57
N VAL A 209 18.82 2.14 -10.56
CA VAL A 209 17.54 2.37 -9.83
C VAL A 209 16.45 1.43 -10.33
N CYS A 210 16.31 1.29 -11.65
CA CYS A 210 15.33 0.38 -12.26
C CYS A 210 15.56 -1.07 -11.81
N GLY A 211 16.80 -1.55 -11.84
CA GLY A 211 17.15 -2.89 -11.38
C GLY A 211 16.87 -3.11 -9.89
N LEU A 212 17.17 -2.11 -9.05
CA LEU A 212 16.88 -2.13 -7.62
C LEU A 212 15.38 -2.18 -7.35
N TYR A 213 14.60 -1.26 -7.94
CA TYR A 213 13.15 -1.19 -7.73
C TYR A 213 12.44 -2.43 -8.28
N SER A 214 12.91 -2.97 -9.40
CA SER A 214 12.39 -4.23 -9.95
C SER A 214 12.65 -5.41 -9.00
N ASN A 215 13.83 -5.47 -8.40
CA ASN A 215 14.16 -6.50 -7.41
C ASN A 215 13.33 -6.38 -6.12
N LEU A 216 13.13 -5.15 -5.62
CA LEU A 216 12.29 -4.91 -4.44
C LEU A 216 10.85 -5.38 -4.72
N ASN A 217 10.24 -4.88 -5.79
CA ASN A 217 8.86 -5.22 -6.13
C ASN A 217 8.66 -6.71 -6.49
N ALA A 218 9.71 -7.41 -6.93
CA ALA A 218 9.65 -8.86 -7.13
C ALA A 218 9.36 -9.64 -5.83
N ASN A 219 9.73 -9.11 -4.66
CA ASN A 219 9.38 -9.70 -3.36
C ASN A 219 7.86 -9.70 -3.11
N LEU A 220 7.13 -8.74 -3.69
CA LEU A 220 5.66 -8.67 -3.63
C LEU A 220 5.03 -9.55 -4.71
N VAL A 221 5.41 -9.32 -5.96
CA VAL A 221 4.77 -9.93 -7.13
C VAL A 221 4.98 -11.45 -7.17
N SER A 222 6.10 -11.96 -6.65
CA SER A 222 6.31 -13.41 -6.57
C SER A 222 5.38 -14.13 -5.58
N GLN A 223 4.77 -13.40 -4.63
CA GLN A 223 3.80 -13.96 -3.68
C GLN A 223 2.36 -13.97 -4.24
N THR A 224 2.10 -13.30 -5.37
CA THR A 224 0.77 -13.31 -6.00
C THR A 224 0.52 -14.56 -6.87
N GLY A 225 1.44 -15.55 -6.82
CA GLY A 225 1.24 -16.92 -7.32
C GLY A 225 1.55 -17.16 -8.79
N ASN A 226 1.88 -16.12 -9.57
CA ASN A 226 2.01 -16.23 -11.02
C ASN A 226 3.46 -16.33 -11.51
N PHE A 227 4.43 -15.92 -10.69
CA PHE A 227 5.83 -15.78 -11.11
C PHE A 227 6.75 -16.19 -9.97
N ASN A 228 7.86 -16.86 -10.28
CA ASN A 228 8.97 -16.91 -9.34
C ASN A 228 9.67 -15.54 -9.26
N HIS A 229 10.54 -15.34 -8.26
CA HIS A 229 11.21 -14.05 -8.03
C HIS A 229 11.96 -13.52 -9.27
N SER A 230 12.69 -14.38 -9.99
CA SER A 230 13.46 -13.98 -11.17
C SER A 230 12.53 -13.55 -12.32
N GLN A 231 11.46 -14.30 -12.56
CA GLN A 231 10.44 -13.95 -13.55
C GLN A 231 9.74 -12.62 -13.19
N ALA A 232 9.36 -12.46 -11.92
CA ALA A 232 8.75 -11.23 -11.43
C ALA A 232 9.68 -10.03 -11.63
N LYS A 233 10.96 -10.16 -11.28
CA LYS A 233 11.96 -9.10 -11.47
C LYS A 233 12.07 -8.69 -12.93
N HIS A 234 12.25 -9.64 -13.85
CA HIS A 234 12.37 -9.34 -15.28
C HIS A 234 11.11 -8.67 -15.84
N LEU A 235 9.93 -9.17 -15.47
CA LEU A 235 8.66 -8.59 -15.89
C LEU A 235 8.50 -7.14 -15.41
N ILE A 236 8.87 -6.87 -14.15
CA ILE A 236 8.80 -5.52 -13.59
C ILE A 236 9.79 -4.59 -14.27
N GLU A 237 11.01 -5.08 -14.51
CA GLU A 237 12.03 -4.33 -15.24
C GLU A 237 11.53 -3.96 -16.63
N ASP A 238 10.93 -4.89 -17.37
CA ASP A 238 10.30 -4.62 -18.66
C ASP A 238 9.23 -3.53 -18.56
N MET A 239 8.37 -3.53 -17.52
CA MET A 239 7.36 -2.49 -17.30
C MET A 239 7.95 -1.09 -17.07
N PHE A 240 9.15 -0.98 -16.49
CA PHE A 240 9.88 0.30 -16.35
C PHE A 240 10.50 0.78 -17.68
N TYR A 241 10.79 -0.13 -18.62
CA TYR A 241 11.32 0.20 -19.94
C TYR A 241 10.23 0.41 -21.00
N SER A 242 9.06 -0.21 -20.84
CA SER A 242 7.94 -0.16 -21.79
C SER A 242 6.89 0.89 -21.44
N GLU A 243 7.18 1.80 -20.51
CA GLU A 243 6.30 2.92 -20.11
C GLU A 243 4.99 2.49 -19.43
N HIS A 244 4.75 1.19 -19.20
CA HIS A 244 3.50 0.70 -18.59
C HIS A 244 3.24 1.29 -17.19
N ILE A 245 4.29 1.46 -16.38
CA ILE A 245 4.15 2.09 -15.05
C ILE A 245 3.75 3.56 -15.20
N PHE A 246 4.37 4.29 -16.14
CA PHE A 246 4.04 5.68 -16.42
C PHE A 246 2.61 5.84 -16.92
N GLU A 247 2.17 5.00 -17.87
CA GLU A 247 0.80 5.03 -18.39
C GLU A 247 -0.22 4.83 -17.27
N LYS A 248 -0.01 3.80 -16.44
CA LYS A 248 -0.93 3.48 -15.33
C LYS A 248 -0.97 4.60 -14.28
N LEU A 249 0.19 5.17 -13.93
CA LEU A 249 0.30 6.33 -13.04
C LEU A 249 -0.42 7.56 -13.62
N SER A 250 -0.25 7.83 -14.90
CA SER A 250 -0.85 8.98 -15.58
C SER A 250 -2.38 8.88 -15.61
N VAL A 251 -2.93 7.72 -15.94
CA VAL A 251 -4.39 7.47 -15.92
C VAL A 251 -4.96 7.62 -14.50
N TYR A 252 -4.27 7.06 -13.49
CA TYR A 252 -4.69 7.21 -12.10
C TYR A 252 -4.67 8.67 -11.64
N ALA A 253 -3.61 9.40 -11.99
CA ALA A 253 -3.45 10.80 -11.65
C ALA A 253 -4.50 11.69 -12.31
N GLU A 254 -4.81 11.47 -13.59
CA GLU A 254 -5.87 12.20 -14.30
C GLU A 254 -7.22 12.01 -13.62
N TYR A 255 -7.55 10.78 -13.23
CA TYR A 255 -8.76 10.46 -12.49
C TYR A 255 -8.81 11.22 -11.16
N LEU A 256 -7.74 11.18 -10.37
CA LEU A 256 -7.68 11.87 -9.08
C LEU A 256 -7.75 13.39 -9.24
N GLN A 257 -6.98 13.96 -10.17
CA GLN A 257 -6.96 15.40 -10.42
C GLN A 257 -8.35 15.91 -10.82
N THR A 258 -9.07 15.17 -11.65
CA THR A 258 -10.46 15.47 -12.02
C THR A 258 -11.38 15.46 -10.80
N ARG A 259 -11.24 14.48 -9.90
CA ARG A 259 -12.02 14.42 -8.65
C ARG A 259 -11.69 15.59 -7.72
N ILE A 260 -10.42 15.98 -7.62
CA ILE A 260 -9.97 17.13 -6.82
C ILE A 260 -10.60 18.42 -7.33
N GLN A 261 -10.54 18.65 -8.65
CA GLN A 261 -11.09 19.84 -9.29
C GLN A 261 -12.60 19.91 -9.10
N ASN A 262 -13.32 18.83 -9.35
CA ASN A 262 -14.77 18.78 -9.15
C ASN A 262 -15.15 19.01 -7.68
N GLY A 263 -14.45 18.38 -6.73
CA GLY A 263 -14.68 18.58 -5.30
C GLY A 263 -14.43 20.03 -4.85
N ALA A 264 -13.42 20.70 -5.41
CA ALA A 264 -13.14 22.11 -5.16
C ALA A 264 -14.23 23.02 -5.76
N SER A 265 -14.71 22.74 -6.97
CA SER A 265 -15.79 23.47 -7.62
C SER A 265 -17.11 23.37 -6.86
N TYR A 266 -17.46 22.18 -6.33
CA TYR A 266 -18.65 22.02 -5.49
C TYR A 266 -18.56 22.83 -4.19
N LYS A 267 -17.39 22.87 -3.53
CA LYS A 267 -17.19 23.70 -2.34
C LYS A 267 -17.35 25.20 -2.64
N ALA A 268 -16.81 25.68 -3.75
CA ALA A 268 -16.94 27.08 -4.16
C ALA A 268 -18.40 27.49 -4.43
N LEU A 269 -19.20 26.61 -5.02
CA LEU A 269 -20.63 26.85 -5.28
C LEU A 269 -21.51 26.74 -4.03
N SER A 270 -21.11 25.95 -3.03
CA SER A 270 -21.86 25.83 -1.76
C SER A 270 -21.65 26.99 -0.77
N ILE A 271 -20.66 27.85 -1.04
CA ILE A 271 -20.28 29.00 -0.20
C ILE A 271 -20.78 30.33 -0.82
N ALA A 272 -21.32 30.29 -2.05
CA ALA A 272 -21.95 31.41 -2.75
C ALA A 272 -23.47 31.39 -2.57
#